data_AF-A0A8S3DUX8-F1
#
_entry.id   AF-A0A8S3DUX8-F1
#
_cell.length_a   1.000
_cell.length_b   1.000
_cell.length_c   1.000
_cell.angle_alpha   90.00
_cell.angle_beta   90.00
_cell.angle_gamma   90.00
#
_symmetry.space_group_name_H-M   'P 1'
#
loop_
_entity.id
_entity.type
_entity.pdbx_description
1 polymer ?
#
loop_
_entity_poly.entity_id
_entity_poly.type
_entity_poly.pdbx_seq_one_letter_code
_entity_poly.pdbx_strand_id
1 'polypeptide(L)'
;MWVEWFIRYSKSISKWPFKFFCDGCKRRRYLLSFSPLLFTNNRKIDNISLHKYDWEDNQRRYSRNKYQTKSTTCASSIIGALTSAAVIFSWKNDGVTDEELQEASSDEYLLNMTHGEIDEVLVSLGWEKVIRKDHLLLYRKYSNELQIYSYKIFGTFNDISALVFFQVQLDLEYRMKWDDHALRLSVIDTDENTHSDIVHWIQKFPFPFNHRDYLYVRRYCLDAPTDAPPKIIIKCHSINHPNVHDDHKCVRVSKYESSMIIQSKHRLEE
;
A
#
# COMPACT_ATOMS: atom_id res chain seq x y z
N MET A 1 12.79 11.53 -7.50
CA MET A 1 11.70 11.32 -6.51
C MET A 1 12.22 10.49 -5.35
N TRP A 2 11.83 10.82 -4.13
CA TRP A 2 12.01 10.01 -2.92
C TRP A 2 10.68 9.43 -2.49
N VAL A 3 10.73 8.20 -1.99
CA VAL A 3 9.53 7.46 -1.62
C VAL A 3 9.80 6.69 -0.32
N GLU A 4 9.05 6.98 0.74
CA GLU A 4 9.04 6.20 1.98
C GLU A 4 7.75 5.40 2.10
N TRP A 5 7.84 4.10 2.35
CA TRP A 5 6.68 3.23 2.60
C TRP A 5 6.80 2.62 3.98
N PHE A 6 5.80 2.86 4.80
CA PHE A 6 5.59 2.15 6.04
C PHE A 6 4.46 1.14 5.84
N ILE A 7 4.73 -0.15 6.06
CA ILE A 7 3.69 -1.18 6.02
C ILE A 7 3.74 -1.98 7.32
N ARG A 8 2.60 -2.04 8.00
CA ARG A 8 2.35 -2.89 9.15
C ARG A 8 1.16 -3.79 8.85
N TYR A 9 1.34 -5.10 8.93
CA TYR A 9 0.20 -6.00 8.83
C TYR A 9 0.33 -7.17 9.79
N SER A 10 -0.81 -7.69 10.25
CA SER A 10 -0.86 -8.89 11.07
C SER A 10 -1.05 -10.16 10.26
N LYS A 11 -0.19 -11.14 10.53
CA LYS A 11 -0.51 -12.55 10.35
C LYS A 11 -0.17 -13.32 11.63
N SER A 12 -1.20 -13.94 12.19
CA SER A 12 -1.06 -15.12 13.03
C SER A 12 -0.36 -16.22 12.23
N ILE A 13 0.97 -16.32 12.37
CA ILE A 13 1.73 -17.55 12.16
C ILE A 13 2.79 -17.59 13.26
N SER A 14 2.44 -18.22 14.37
CA SER A 14 3.41 -18.70 15.34
C SER A 14 4.26 -19.80 14.70
N LYS A 15 5.59 -19.72 14.88
CA LYS A 15 6.63 -20.73 14.60
C LYS A 15 7.10 -20.86 13.14
N TRP A 16 8.26 -20.26 12.88
CA TRP A 16 9.21 -20.67 11.84
C TRP A 16 10.18 -21.72 12.41
N PRO A 17 10.48 -22.86 11.75
CA PRO A 17 11.67 -23.62 12.08
C PRO A 17 12.79 -23.31 11.08
N PHE A 18 13.92 -22.86 11.62
CA PHE A 18 15.22 -22.85 10.95
C PHE A 18 15.68 -24.28 10.63
N LYS A 19 16.28 -24.48 9.45
CA LYS A 19 17.45 -25.38 9.32
C LYS A 19 18.32 -24.94 8.14
N PHE A 20 19.54 -24.53 8.49
CA PHE A 20 20.66 -24.31 7.57
C PHE A 20 21.05 -25.61 6.86
N PHE A 21 21.51 -25.52 5.61
CA PHE A 21 22.71 -26.21 5.13
C PHE A 21 23.26 -25.49 3.88
N CYS A 22 24.56 -25.17 3.93
CA CYS A 22 25.36 -24.78 2.79
C CYS A 22 25.96 -26.07 2.20
N ASP A 23 25.82 -26.29 0.90
CA ASP A 23 26.92 -26.73 0.01
C ASP A 23 26.42 -27.05 -1.40
N GLY A 24 27.24 -26.68 -2.39
CA GLY A 24 27.37 -27.41 -3.64
C GLY A 24 26.24 -27.30 -4.67
N CYS A 25 26.50 -26.47 -5.69
CA CYS A 25 26.16 -26.76 -7.09
C CYS A 25 24.67 -26.76 -7.52
N LYS A 26 24.36 -25.84 -8.43
CA LYS A 26 23.20 -25.83 -9.36
C LYS A 26 21.84 -26.14 -8.74
N ARG A 27 21.12 -25.14 -8.20
CA ARG A 27 19.65 -25.23 -8.03
C ARG A 27 18.97 -23.87 -7.90
N ARG A 28 17.77 -23.80 -8.51
CA ARG A 28 16.81 -22.69 -8.48
C ARG A 28 16.63 -22.16 -7.05
N ARG A 29 16.93 -20.88 -6.83
CA ARG A 29 16.71 -20.20 -5.55
C ARG A 29 15.29 -19.65 -5.52
N TYR A 30 14.40 -20.32 -4.79
CA TYR A 30 13.15 -19.77 -4.31
C TYR A 30 13.42 -19.10 -2.94
N LEU A 31 13.44 -17.77 -2.91
CA LEU A 31 13.40 -17.00 -1.67
C LEU A 31 11.93 -16.60 -1.45
N LEU A 32 11.26 -17.31 -0.54
CA LEU A 32 9.89 -17.03 -0.11
C LEU A 32 9.93 -16.33 1.25
N SER A 33 9.87 -14.99 1.24
CA SER A 33 9.68 -14.16 2.44
C SER A 33 9.20 -12.78 2.02
N PHE A 34 7.90 -12.52 2.10
CA PHE A 34 7.26 -11.32 1.54
C PHE A 34 7.52 -11.20 0.01
N SER A 35 6.64 -10.55 -0.72
CA SER A 35 7.04 -9.96 -2.00
C SER A 35 7.30 -8.47 -1.77
N PRO A 36 8.53 -8.06 -1.40
CA PRO A 36 9.12 -6.86 -1.99
C PRO A 36 9.48 -7.10 -3.48
N LEU A 37 9.06 -8.24 -4.06
CA LEU A 37 9.22 -8.64 -5.47
C LEU A 37 8.50 -7.75 -6.49
N LEU A 38 7.87 -6.65 -6.09
CA LEU A 38 7.66 -5.54 -7.03
C LEU A 38 9.01 -4.97 -7.52
N PHE A 39 10.11 -5.16 -6.77
CA PHE A 39 11.40 -4.49 -7.04
C PHE A 39 12.66 -5.39 -7.01
N THR A 40 12.54 -6.71 -6.82
CA THR A 40 13.70 -7.62 -7.00
C THR A 40 13.82 -8.20 -8.40
N ASN A 41 12.77 -8.06 -9.23
CA ASN A 41 12.82 -8.47 -10.63
C ASN A 41 13.33 -7.32 -11.50
N ASN A 42 14.67 -7.15 -11.58
CA ASN A 42 15.36 -6.37 -12.63
C ASN A 42 15.15 -6.97 -14.05
N ARG A 43 14.07 -7.71 -14.28
CA ARG A 43 13.73 -8.34 -15.55
C ARG A 43 12.26 -8.09 -15.85
N LYS A 44 11.90 -6.83 -16.12
CA LYS A 44 10.76 -6.38 -16.97
C LYS A 44 10.28 -4.93 -16.75
N ILE A 45 11.02 -4.06 -16.06
CA ILE A 45 10.69 -2.61 -16.14
C ILE A 45 11.15 -2.03 -17.49
N ASP A 46 12.15 -2.63 -18.13
CA ASP A 46 12.73 -2.18 -19.41
C ASP A 46 11.79 -2.29 -20.64
N ASN A 47 10.56 -2.80 -20.48
CA ASN A 47 9.57 -2.89 -21.55
C ASN A 47 8.15 -2.54 -21.10
N ILE A 48 8.00 -1.74 -20.04
CA ILE A 48 6.73 -1.05 -19.81
C ILE A 48 6.75 0.15 -20.76
N SER A 49 6.10 0.01 -21.92
CA SER A 49 5.88 1.11 -22.85
C SER A 49 4.91 2.14 -22.23
N LEU A 50 5.38 2.91 -21.26
CA LEU A 50 4.66 4.04 -20.65
C LEU A 50 4.19 5.04 -21.71
N HIS A 51 4.89 5.13 -22.85
CA HIS A 51 4.51 5.92 -24.02
C HIS A 51 3.23 5.49 -24.73
N LYS A 52 2.67 4.30 -24.43
CA LYS A 52 1.39 3.82 -24.98
C LYS A 52 0.24 3.90 -23.98
N TYR A 53 0.50 4.30 -22.73
CA TYR A 53 -0.55 4.47 -21.74
C TYR A 53 -1.09 5.89 -21.86
N ASP A 54 -2.32 6.03 -22.34
CA ASP A 54 -2.99 7.32 -22.47
C ASP A 54 -3.43 7.80 -21.08
N TRP A 55 -2.55 8.57 -20.45
CA TRP A 55 -2.73 9.10 -19.10
C TRP A 55 -3.89 10.07 -18.99
N GLU A 56 -4.15 10.86 -20.04
CA GLU A 56 -5.29 11.77 -20.06
C GLU A 56 -6.60 11.00 -20.13
N ASP A 57 -6.66 9.93 -20.93
CA ASP A 57 -7.85 9.09 -20.98
C ASP A 57 -8.06 8.32 -19.67
N ASN A 58 -7.00 7.97 -18.93
CA ASN A 58 -7.13 7.40 -17.60
C ASN A 58 -7.66 8.42 -16.58
N GLN A 59 -7.09 9.63 -16.51
CA GLN A 59 -7.64 10.69 -15.66
C GLN A 59 -9.09 11.02 -16.02
N ARG A 60 -9.42 11.06 -17.32
CA ARG A 60 -10.80 11.20 -17.80
C ARG A 60 -11.66 10.01 -17.42
N ARG A 61 -11.18 8.76 -17.49
CA ARG A 61 -11.92 7.54 -17.07
C ARG A 61 -12.10 7.45 -15.57
N TYR A 62 -11.09 7.76 -14.75
CA TYR A 62 -11.21 7.89 -13.31
C TYR A 62 -12.27 8.95 -12.98
N SER A 63 -12.18 10.13 -13.62
CA SER A 63 -13.19 11.19 -13.48
C SER A 63 -14.56 10.82 -14.06
N ARG A 64 -14.65 9.94 -15.06
CA ARG A 64 -15.92 9.53 -15.71
C ARG A 64 -16.60 8.38 -14.95
N ASN A 65 -15.86 7.37 -14.49
CA ASN A 65 -16.33 6.34 -13.55
C ASN A 65 -16.77 6.95 -12.22
N LYS A 66 -16.09 8.03 -11.77
CA LYS A 66 -16.49 8.90 -10.64
C LYS A 66 -17.91 9.50 -10.80
N TYR A 67 -18.40 9.70 -12.03
CA TYR A 67 -19.78 10.15 -12.29
C TYR A 67 -20.75 9.02 -12.69
N GLN A 68 -20.25 7.82 -12.99
CA GLN A 68 -21.05 6.73 -13.59
C GLN A 68 -21.50 5.68 -12.57
N THR A 69 -20.95 5.66 -11.34
CA THR A 69 -21.53 4.94 -10.19
C THR A 69 -22.73 5.68 -9.56
N LYS A 70 -23.39 6.56 -10.30
CA LYS A 70 -24.74 7.06 -9.98
C LYS A 70 -25.81 6.15 -10.63
N SER A 71 -26.07 5.00 -10.04
CA SER A 71 -27.43 4.44 -9.83
C SER A 71 -27.34 2.99 -9.36
N THR A 72 -27.21 2.79 -8.06
CA THR A 72 -28.09 1.82 -7.42
C THR A 72 -28.59 2.48 -6.16
N THR A 73 -29.71 3.18 -6.27
CA THR A 73 -30.53 3.55 -5.13
C THR A 73 -30.94 2.24 -4.45
N CYS A 74 -30.22 1.85 -3.39
CA CYS A 74 -30.75 0.90 -2.43
C CYS A 74 -31.89 1.63 -1.71
N ALA A 75 -33.10 1.49 -2.25
CA ALA A 75 -34.32 1.88 -1.59
C ALA A 75 -34.36 1.15 -0.24
N SER A 76 -34.15 1.88 0.84
CA SER A 76 -34.32 1.36 2.20
C SER A 76 -35.83 1.21 2.46
N SER A 77 -36.38 0.05 2.13
CA SER A 77 -37.65 -0.39 2.71
C SER A 77 -37.35 -1.05 4.06
N ILE A 78 -37.69 -0.34 5.12
CA ILE A 78 -37.61 -0.78 6.51
C ILE A 78 -38.60 -1.94 6.71
N ILE A 79 -38.12 -3.11 7.14
CA ILE A 79 -38.95 -4.06 7.89
C ILE A 79 -38.16 -4.46 9.13
N GLY A 80 -38.75 -4.18 10.30
CA GLY A 80 -38.13 -4.41 11.59
C GLY A 80 -37.75 -5.87 11.82
N ALA A 81 -36.50 -6.08 12.23
CA ALA A 81 -36.08 -7.27 12.94
C ALA A 81 -34.92 -6.87 13.88
N LEU A 82 -35.15 -7.01 15.18
CA LEU A 82 -34.13 -6.92 16.22
C LEU A 82 -32.96 -7.84 15.87
N THR A 83 -31.83 -7.29 15.45
CA THR A 83 -30.61 -8.07 15.27
C THR A 83 -29.40 -7.24 15.71
N SER A 84 -28.59 -7.88 16.55
CA SER A 84 -27.25 -7.53 17.03
C SER A 84 -26.55 -6.39 16.29
N ALA A 85 -25.98 -5.44 17.04
CA ALA A 85 -25.16 -4.32 16.58
C ALA A 85 -24.19 -4.70 15.45
N ALA A 86 -24.68 -4.63 14.20
CA ALA A 86 -23.83 -4.66 13.03
C ALA A 86 -23.20 -3.26 12.96
N VAL A 87 -21.90 -3.18 13.20
CA VAL A 87 -21.15 -1.95 13.01
C VAL A 87 -21.17 -1.64 11.51
N ILE A 88 -22.08 -0.77 11.10
CA ILE A 88 -22.18 -0.26 9.73
C ILE A 88 -21.05 0.74 9.57
N PHE A 89 -20.19 0.53 8.56
CA PHE A 89 -19.12 1.46 8.21
C PHE A 89 -19.66 2.88 8.04
N SER A 90 -18.94 3.86 8.59
CA SER A 90 -19.23 5.29 8.43
C SER A 90 -17.95 6.05 8.13
N TRP A 91 -17.93 6.81 7.03
CA TRP A 91 -16.80 7.67 6.65
C TRP A 91 -16.31 8.60 7.76
N LYS A 92 -17.22 9.03 8.65
CA LYS A 92 -16.88 9.89 9.80
C LYS A 92 -16.07 9.16 10.88
N ASN A 93 -16.31 7.87 11.08
CA ASN A 93 -15.76 7.11 12.20
C ASN A 93 -14.64 6.14 11.76
N ASP A 94 -14.78 5.59 10.56
CA ASP A 94 -13.94 4.51 10.03
C ASP A 94 -13.08 4.97 8.84
N GLY A 95 -13.25 6.23 8.39
CA GLY A 95 -12.40 6.85 7.39
C GLY A 95 -11.09 7.35 7.98
N VAL A 96 -10.09 7.59 7.12
CA VAL A 96 -8.79 8.11 7.56
C VAL A 96 -8.92 9.57 7.95
N THR A 97 -8.55 9.94 9.19
CA THR A 97 -8.64 11.33 9.66
C THR A 97 -7.44 12.18 9.23
N ASP A 98 -7.55 13.50 9.42
CA ASP A 98 -6.44 14.42 9.14
C ASP A 98 -5.27 14.20 10.11
N GLU A 99 -5.56 13.85 11.37
CA GLU A 99 -4.56 13.50 12.37
C GLU A 99 -3.77 12.25 11.97
N GLU A 100 -4.44 11.22 11.46
CA GLU A 100 -3.78 9.99 10.98
C GLU A 100 -2.91 10.24 9.75
N LEU A 101 -3.32 11.16 8.87
CA LEU A 101 -2.48 11.61 7.75
C LEU A 101 -1.25 12.38 8.24
N GLN A 102 -1.40 13.22 9.26
CA GLN A 102 -0.28 13.95 9.85
C GLN A 102 0.70 13.00 10.54
N GLU A 103 0.20 12.02 11.31
CA GLU A 103 1.02 10.96 11.90
C GLU A 103 1.77 10.16 10.83
N ALA A 104 1.12 9.89 9.70
CA ALA A 104 1.74 9.20 8.57
C ALA A 104 2.94 9.95 7.97
N SER A 105 3.03 11.27 8.20
CA SER A 105 4.16 12.12 7.81
C SER A 105 5.23 12.32 8.90
N SER A 106 5.09 11.69 10.07
CA SER A 106 6.02 11.88 11.20
C SER A 106 7.48 11.52 10.86
N ASP A 107 7.67 10.55 9.96
CA ASP A 107 8.98 10.07 9.52
C ASP A 107 9.54 10.83 8.31
N GLU A 108 8.82 11.84 7.78
CA GLU A 108 9.20 12.58 6.57
C GLU A 108 10.62 13.18 6.63
N TYR A 109 11.09 13.57 7.82
CA TYR A 109 12.44 14.13 7.99
C TYR A 109 13.53 13.17 7.50
N LEU A 110 13.28 11.85 7.50
CA LEU A 110 14.20 10.83 7.00
C LEU A 110 14.42 10.93 5.49
N LEU A 111 13.49 11.51 4.72
CA LEU A 111 13.61 11.65 3.26
C LEU A 111 14.72 12.61 2.83
N ASN A 112 15.11 13.53 3.72
CA ASN A 112 16.16 14.51 3.46
C ASN A 112 17.56 14.02 3.89
N MET A 113 17.65 12.81 4.44
CA MET A 113 18.88 12.24 4.98
C MET A 113 19.59 11.36 3.94
N THR A 114 20.90 11.22 4.08
CA THR A 114 21.69 10.27 3.30
C THR A 114 21.40 8.83 3.74
N HIS A 115 21.73 7.86 2.89
CA HIS A 115 21.51 6.45 3.20
C HIS A 115 22.28 5.98 4.45
N GLY A 116 23.44 6.58 4.72
CA GLY A 116 24.23 6.28 5.92
C GLY A 116 23.58 6.82 7.19
N GLU A 117 23.05 8.03 7.15
CA GLU A 117 22.36 8.63 8.30
C GLU A 117 21.02 7.92 8.59
N ILE A 118 20.26 7.53 7.56
CA ILE A 118 19.05 6.71 7.72
C ILE A 118 19.38 5.36 8.38
N ASP A 119 20.49 4.73 7.97
CA ASP A 119 20.97 3.48 8.57
C ASP A 119 21.23 3.65 10.06
N GLU A 120 22.00 4.67 10.45
CA GLU A 120 22.35 4.93 11.84
C GLU A 120 21.11 5.19 12.70
N VAL A 121 20.20 6.06 12.24
CA VAL A 121 18.95 6.39 12.95
C VAL A 121 18.08 5.15 13.12
N LEU A 122 17.77 4.42 12.06
CA LEU A 122 16.86 3.29 12.14
C LEU A 122 17.44 2.13 12.94
N VAL A 123 18.74 1.84 12.80
CA VAL A 123 19.40 0.81 13.61
C VAL A 123 19.38 1.18 15.09
N SER A 124 19.62 2.45 15.44
CA SER A 124 19.54 2.92 16.83
C SER A 124 18.12 2.75 17.41
N LEU A 125 17.10 2.86 16.58
CA LEU A 125 15.69 2.63 16.92
C LEU A 125 15.29 1.14 16.91
N GLY A 126 16.24 0.23 16.73
CA GLY A 126 16.03 -1.22 16.75
C GLY A 126 15.41 -1.79 15.47
N TRP A 127 15.53 -1.09 14.34
CA TRP A 127 15.20 -1.64 13.03
C TRP A 127 16.35 -2.48 12.47
N GLU A 128 16.00 -3.58 11.81
CA GLU A 128 16.94 -4.47 11.14
C GLU A 128 16.91 -4.22 9.63
N LYS A 129 18.06 -3.94 9.03
CA LYS A 129 18.18 -3.77 7.58
C LYS A 129 18.11 -5.12 6.85
N VAL A 130 17.20 -5.24 5.89
CA VAL A 130 16.93 -6.45 5.10
C VAL A 130 17.48 -6.36 3.68
N ILE A 131 17.36 -5.19 3.03
CA ILE A 131 17.87 -4.95 1.67
C ILE A 131 18.78 -3.73 1.68
N ARG A 132 19.92 -3.86 0.99
CA ARG A 132 20.89 -2.80 0.74
C ARG A 132 21.16 -2.71 -0.76
N LYS A 133 20.48 -1.78 -1.42
CA LYS A 133 20.80 -1.32 -2.78
C LYS A 133 20.92 0.20 -2.77
N ASP A 134 21.65 0.77 -3.71
CA ASP A 134 21.95 2.21 -3.74
C ASP A 134 20.72 3.11 -3.87
N HIS A 135 19.62 2.59 -4.43
CA HIS A 135 18.36 3.32 -4.64
C HIS A 135 17.20 2.71 -3.85
N LEU A 136 17.45 1.66 -3.05
CA LEU A 136 16.40 0.92 -2.35
C LEU A 136 16.93 0.36 -1.02
N LEU A 137 16.37 0.85 0.08
CA LEU A 137 16.61 0.37 1.42
C LEU A 137 15.33 -0.27 1.96
N LEU A 138 15.45 -1.44 2.59
CA LEU A 138 14.34 -2.09 3.30
C LEU A 138 14.79 -2.40 4.72
N TYR A 139 13.98 -2.01 5.69
CA TYR A 139 14.14 -2.34 7.10
C TYR A 139 12.89 -3.08 7.60
N ARG A 140 13.08 -3.88 8.65
CA ARG A 140 12.01 -4.52 9.38
C ARG A 140 12.20 -4.35 10.88
N LYS A 141 11.12 -4.30 11.64
CA LYS A 141 11.15 -4.29 13.10
C LYS A 141 10.05 -5.19 13.64
N TYR A 142 10.40 -6.12 14.53
CA TYR A 142 9.41 -6.98 15.17
C TYR A 142 8.75 -6.24 16.34
N SER A 143 7.42 -6.27 16.38
CA SER A 143 6.63 -5.76 17.49
C SER A 143 6.19 -6.92 18.37
N ASN A 144 6.70 -6.98 19.60
CA ASN A 144 6.29 -7.99 20.57
C ASN A 144 4.82 -7.86 20.99
N GLU A 145 4.30 -6.63 21.04
CA GLU A 145 2.90 -6.37 21.40
C GLU A 145 1.93 -6.91 20.36
N LEU A 146 2.21 -6.63 19.08
CA LEU A 146 1.32 -7.05 17.99
C LEU A 146 1.68 -8.42 17.40
N GLN A 147 2.83 -9.00 17.79
CA GLN A 147 3.40 -10.25 17.27
C GLN A 147 3.60 -10.23 15.74
N ILE A 148 3.99 -9.08 15.19
CA ILE A 148 4.08 -8.83 13.75
C ILE A 148 5.31 -8.00 13.42
N TYR A 149 5.74 -8.07 12.17
CA TYR A 149 6.77 -7.18 11.65
C TYR A 149 6.14 -5.91 11.05
N SER A 150 6.77 -4.78 11.34
CA SER A 150 6.61 -3.54 10.59
C SER A 150 7.76 -3.42 9.60
N TYR A 151 7.52 -2.76 8.47
CA TYR A 151 8.50 -2.56 7.41
C TYR A 151 8.61 -1.08 7.07
N LYS A 152 9.83 -0.62 6.82
CA LYS A 152 10.14 0.69 6.25
C LYS A 152 10.94 0.51 4.97
N ILE A 153 10.51 1.17 3.90
CA ILE A 153 11.16 1.12 2.59
C ILE A 153 11.50 2.54 2.19
N PHE A 154 12.75 2.77 1.77
CA PHE A 154 13.18 4.02 1.16
C PHE A 154 13.60 3.72 -0.26
N GLY A 155 12.97 4.40 -1.21
CA GLY A 155 13.23 4.24 -2.64
C GLY A 155 13.51 5.57 -3.31
N THR A 156 14.43 5.57 -4.28
CA THR A 156 14.60 6.70 -5.19
C THR A 156 14.44 6.28 -6.63
N PHE A 157 13.75 7.13 -7.38
CA PHE A 157 13.55 6.97 -8.82
C PHE A 157 13.94 8.26 -9.53
N ASN A 158 14.61 8.12 -10.67
CA ASN A 158 15.16 9.24 -11.45
C ASN A 158 14.49 9.39 -12.82
N ASP A 159 13.71 8.40 -13.22
CA ASP A 159 13.09 8.25 -14.55
C ASP A 159 11.57 8.44 -14.53
N ILE A 160 10.97 8.67 -13.36
CA ILE A 160 9.54 8.86 -13.17
C ILE A 160 9.24 10.07 -12.27
N SER A 161 8.18 10.81 -12.60
CA SER A 161 7.73 11.94 -11.80
C SER A 161 6.93 11.48 -10.58
N ALA A 162 6.88 12.32 -9.54
CA ALA A 162 6.10 12.07 -8.33
C ALA A 162 4.62 11.85 -8.62
N LEU A 163 4.05 12.68 -9.50
CA LEU A 163 2.66 12.58 -9.91
C LEU A 163 2.36 11.27 -10.64
N VAL A 164 3.22 10.86 -11.57
CA VAL A 164 3.03 9.60 -12.31
C VAL A 164 3.11 8.40 -11.37
N PHE A 165 4.09 8.38 -10.46
CA PHE A 165 4.19 7.31 -9.47
C PHE A 165 2.96 7.22 -8.58
N PHE A 166 2.47 8.37 -8.12
CA PHE A 166 1.25 8.47 -7.32
C PHE A 166 0.01 7.93 -8.08
N GLN A 167 -0.17 8.32 -9.33
CA GLN A 167 -1.28 7.84 -10.16
C GLN A 167 -1.26 6.32 -10.32
N VAL A 168 -0.08 5.72 -10.50
CA VAL A 168 0.09 4.26 -10.54
C VAL A 168 -0.34 3.59 -9.23
N GLN A 169 -0.22 4.26 -8.07
CA GLN A 169 -0.71 3.72 -6.80
C GLN A 169 -2.24 3.74 -6.69
N LEU A 170 -2.91 4.67 -7.36
CA LEU A 170 -4.37 4.79 -7.36
C LEU A 170 -5.05 3.86 -8.36
N ASP A 171 -4.42 3.64 -9.52
CA ASP A 171 -4.99 2.87 -10.64
C ASP A 171 -4.98 1.36 -10.37
N LEU A 172 -6.14 0.86 -9.91
CA LEU A 172 -6.35 -0.55 -9.61
C LEU A 172 -6.39 -1.43 -10.88
N GLU A 173 -6.89 -0.91 -12.00
CA GLU A 173 -6.94 -1.65 -13.27
C GLU A 173 -5.54 -1.89 -13.82
N TYR A 174 -4.71 -0.85 -13.78
CA TYR A 174 -3.31 -0.97 -14.14
C TYR A 174 -2.58 -1.91 -13.20
N ARG A 175 -2.85 -1.82 -11.89
CA ARG A 175 -2.24 -2.72 -10.89
C ARG A 175 -2.49 -4.19 -11.21
N MET A 176 -3.69 -4.56 -11.65
CA MET A 176 -3.99 -5.94 -12.08
C MET A 176 -3.23 -6.38 -13.34
N LYS A 177 -2.73 -5.44 -14.17
CA LYS A 177 -1.97 -5.79 -15.39
C LYS A 177 -0.51 -6.10 -15.11
N TRP A 178 0.11 -5.38 -14.15
CA TRP A 178 1.55 -5.50 -13.91
C TRP A 178 1.93 -6.28 -12.64
N ASP A 179 1.02 -6.40 -11.66
CA ASP A 179 1.25 -7.17 -10.43
C ASP A 179 0.69 -8.59 -10.55
N ASP A 180 1.57 -9.55 -10.83
CA ASP A 180 1.25 -10.98 -10.93
C ASP A 180 0.61 -11.58 -9.65
N HIS A 181 0.71 -10.88 -8.51
CA HIS A 181 0.12 -11.31 -7.24
C HIS A 181 -1.25 -10.67 -6.97
N ALA A 182 -1.71 -9.69 -7.75
CA ALA A 182 -3.05 -9.13 -7.62
C ALA A 182 -4.07 -10.03 -8.34
N LEU A 183 -4.84 -10.82 -7.59
CA LEU A 183 -5.87 -11.68 -8.17
C LEU A 183 -7.17 -10.92 -8.44
N ARG A 184 -7.52 -9.98 -7.56
CA ARG A 184 -8.69 -9.12 -7.68
C ARG A 184 -8.43 -7.81 -6.95
N LEU A 185 -8.76 -6.69 -7.59
CA LEU A 185 -8.76 -5.36 -6.99
C LEU A 185 -10.03 -4.63 -7.43
N SER A 186 -10.74 -4.03 -6.48
CA SER A 186 -11.94 -3.24 -6.76
C SER A 186 -12.14 -2.15 -5.72
N VAL A 187 -12.61 -0.99 -6.17
CA VAL A 187 -13.14 0.05 -5.29
C VAL A 187 -14.58 -0.33 -4.91
N ILE A 188 -14.88 -0.32 -3.62
CA ILE A 188 -16.20 -0.66 -3.07
C ILE A 188 -17.05 0.60 -2.88
N ASP A 189 -16.45 1.67 -2.35
CA ASP A 189 -17.07 2.96 -2.13
C ASP A 189 -16.00 4.07 -2.17
N THR A 190 -16.41 5.31 -2.44
CA THR A 190 -15.51 6.48 -2.52
C THR A 190 -16.15 7.68 -1.86
N ASP A 191 -15.41 8.34 -0.96
CA ASP A 191 -15.72 9.69 -0.48
C ASP A 191 -14.88 10.72 -1.22
N GLU A 192 -15.53 11.43 -2.13
CA GLU A 192 -14.89 12.44 -2.96
C GLU A 192 -14.38 13.65 -2.18
N ASN A 193 -15.01 13.97 -1.03
CA ASN A 193 -14.69 15.17 -0.26
C ASN A 193 -13.32 15.02 0.44
N THR A 194 -13.03 13.82 0.92
CA THR A 194 -11.79 13.53 1.65
C THR A 194 -10.72 12.86 0.79
N HIS A 195 -11.04 12.56 -0.48
CA HIS A 195 -10.20 11.77 -1.38
C HIS A 195 -9.90 10.37 -0.83
N SER A 196 -10.96 9.72 -0.34
CA SER A 196 -10.88 8.40 0.28
C SER A 196 -11.60 7.34 -0.54
N ASP A 197 -11.02 6.14 -0.63
CA ASP A 197 -11.60 4.97 -1.27
C ASP A 197 -11.64 3.80 -0.28
N ILE A 198 -12.69 2.98 -0.34
CA ILE A 198 -12.67 1.63 0.21
C ILE A 198 -12.18 0.67 -0.87
N VAL A 199 -11.08 -0.01 -0.61
CA VAL A 199 -10.45 -0.94 -1.56
C VAL A 199 -10.55 -2.37 -1.03
N HIS A 200 -11.00 -3.28 -1.89
CA HIS A 200 -10.97 -4.72 -1.67
C HIS A 200 -9.92 -5.36 -2.57
N TRP A 201 -8.94 -6.01 -1.96
CA TRP A 201 -7.79 -6.60 -2.63
C TRP A 201 -7.60 -8.07 -2.24
N ILE A 202 -7.70 -8.97 -3.23
CA ILE A 202 -7.29 -10.37 -3.09
C ILE A 202 -5.88 -10.54 -3.64
N GLN A 203 -4.95 -10.91 -2.77
CA GLN A 203 -3.56 -11.17 -3.10
C GLN A 203 -3.25 -12.67 -3.16
N LYS A 204 -2.61 -13.08 -4.26
CA LYS A 204 -2.09 -14.44 -4.46
C LYS A 204 -1.00 -14.75 -3.44
N PHE A 205 -1.15 -15.89 -2.78
CA PHE A 205 -0.12 -16.48 -1.94
C PHE A 205 0.36 -17.81 -2.51
N PRO A 206 1.64 -18.15 -2.31
CA PRO A 206 2.20 -19.41 -2.79
C PRO A 206 1.58 -20.60 -2.05
N PHE A 207 1.34 -21.69 -2.78
CA PHE A 207 0.92 -22.96 -2.19
C PHE A 207 1.94 -23.44 -1.14
N PRO A 208 1.51 -23.98 0.02
CA PRO A 208 0.14 -24.36 0.40
C PRO A 208 -0.66 -23.25 1.13
N PHE A 209 -0.22 -22.00 1.11
CA PHE A 209 -0.90 -20.94 1.84
C PHE A 209 -2.11 -20.39 1.07
N ASN A 210 -3.22 -20.23 1.79
CA ASN A 210 -4.39 -19.52 1.28
C ASN A 210 -4.04 -18.08 0.89
N HIS A 211 -4.75 -17.57 -0.12
CA HIS A 211 -4.71 -16.19 -0.57
C HIS A 211 -5.12 -15.24 0.56
N ARG A 212 -4.73 -13.96 0.43
CA ARG A 212 -5.06 -12.94 1.44
C ARG A 212 -6.09 -12.00 0.90
N ASP A 213 -7.05 -11.70 1.75
CA ASP A 213 -8.12 -10.77 1.49
C ASP A 213 -7.86 -9.53 2.36
N TYR A 214 -7.68 -8.39 1.71
CA TYR A 214 -7.54 -7.08 2.34
C TYR A 214 -8.77 -6.25 2.01
N LEU A 215 -9.35 -5.67 3.06
CA LEU A 215 -10.39 -4.67 2.95
C LEU A 215 -9.92 -3.47 3.77
N TYR A 216 -9.68 -2.35 3.11
CA TYR A 216 -9.08 -1.17 3.74
C TYR A 216 -9.63 0.11 3.15
N VAL A 217 -9.67 1.15 3.98
CA VAL A 217 -9.82 2.52 3.49
C VAL A 217 -8.45 3.03 3.07
N ARG A 218 -8.41 3.80 1.99
CA ARG A 218 -7.23 4.48 1.45
C ARG A 218 -7.58 5.94 1.28
N ARG A 219 -6.84 6.84 1.92
CA ARG A 219 -6.94 8.28 1.73
C ARG A 219 -5.62 8.84 1.25
N TYR A 220 -5.67 9.86 0.39
CA TYR A 220 -4.48 10.60 0.01
C TYR A 220 -4.62 12.10 0.27
N CYS A 221 -3.49 12.75 0.51
CA CYS A 221 -3.37 14.19 0.65
C CYS A 221 -2.22 14.70 -0.23
N LEU A 222 -2.47 15.82 -0.90
CA LEU A 222 -1.46 16.57 -1.65
C LEU A 222 -1.06 17.75 -0.77
N ASP A 223 0.15 17.70 -0.20
CA ASP A 223 0.68 18.81 0.59
C ASP A 223 1.72 19.57 -0.24
N ALA A 224 1.45 20.84 -0.49
CA ALA A 224 2.24 21.71 -1.34
C ALA A 224 2.49 23.06 -0.63
N PRO A 225 3.34 23.07 0.41
CA PRO A 225 3.67 24.30 1.12
C PRO A 225 4.53 25.23 0.24
N THR A 226 4.43 26.54 0.45
CA THR A 226 5.17 27.56 -0.32
C THR A 226 6.69 27.38 -0.24
N ASP A 227 7.19 26.91 0.92
CA ASP A 227 8.61 26.89 1.25
C ASP A 227 9.25 25.49 1.18
N ALA A 228 8.53 24.46 0.72
CA ALA A 228 9.05 23.10 0.61
C ALA A 228 8.59 22.39 -0.68
N PRO A 229 9.25 21.28 -1.08
CA PRO A 229 8.84 20.53 -2.25
C PRO A 229 7.44 19.94 -2.05
N PRO A 230 6.59 19.91 -3.08
CA PRO A 230 5.29 19.26 -2.97
C PRO A 230 5.48 17.77 -2.67
N LYS A 231 4.62 17.25 -1.79
CA LYS A 231 4.60 15.87 -1.35
C LYS A 231 3.19 15.30 -1.41
N ILE A 232 3.13 13.99 -1.51
CA ILE A 232 1.90 13.23 -1.58
C ILE A 232 1.94 12.18 -0.49
N ILE A 233 0.94 12.18 0.37
CA ILE A 233 0.80 11.22 1.47
C ILE A 233 -0.36 10.31 1.13
N ILE A 234 -0.15 8.99 1.18
CA ILE A 234 -1.21 7.99 1.11
C ILE A 234 -1.24 7.23 2.43
N LYS A 235 -2.39 7.18 3.08
CA LYS A 235 -2.62 6.39 4.28
C LYS A 235 -3.69 5.35 4.00
N CYS A 236 -3.45 4.14 4.47
CA CYS A 236 -4.38 3.03 4.41
C CYS A 236 -4.49 2.38 5.78
N HIS A 237 -5.69 1.97 6.17
CA HIS A 237 -5.88 1.03 7.27
C HIS A 237 -7.05 0.09 7.03
N SER A 238 -6.99 -1.11 7.60
CA SER A 238 -8.04 -2.12 7.52
C SER A 238 -9.35 -1.60 8.11
N ILE A 239 -10.45 -1.98 7.46
CA ILE A 239 -11.82 -1.72 7.92
C ILE A 239 -12.67 -2.98 7.82
N ASN A 240 -13.85 -2.96 8.44
CA ASN A 240 -14.91 -3.92 8.17
C ASN A 240 -16.03 -3.21 7.40
N HIS A 241 -16.63 -3.90 6.43
CA HIS A 241 -17.73 -3.33 5.65
C HIS A 241 -18.88 -4.34 5.52
N PRO A 242 -20.14 -3.95 5.76
CA PRO A 242 -21.28 -4.89 5.80
C PRO A 242 -21.50 -5.63 4.47
N ASN A 243 -21.21 -4.98 3.34
CA ASN A 243 -21.40 -5.58 2.01
C ASN A 243 -20.23 -6.49 1.56
N VAL A 244 -19.17 -6.61 2.36
CA VAL A 244 -17.98 -7.41 2.02
C VAL A 244 -17.71 -8.42 3.11
N HIS A 245 -18.25 -9.63 2.93
CA HIS A 245 -18.08 -10.73 3.87
C HIS A 245 -16.76 -11.48 3.65
N ASP A 246 -16.33 -12.19 4.69
CA ASP A 246 -15.14 -13.04 4.64
C ASP A 246 -15.40 -14.25 3.73
N ASP A 247 -14.48 -14.49 2.78
CA ASP A 247 -14.51 -15.67 1.92
C ASP A 247 -13.65 -16.80 2.51
N HIS A 248 -14.23 -17.98 2.73
CA HIS A 248 -13.52 -19.17 3.25
C HIS A 248 -12.31 -19.62 2.40
N LYS A 249 -12.24 -19.22 1.12
CA LYS A 249 -11.10 -19.54 0.23
C LYS A 249 -9.89 -18.65 0.49
N CYS A 250 -10.09 -17.51 1.12
CA CYS A 250 -9.05 -16.54 1.45
C CYS A 250 -8.93 -16.39 2.98
N VAL A 251 -7.88 -15.70 3.43
CA VAL A 251 -7.74 -15.30 4.83
C VAL A 251 -7.77 -13.79 4.89
N ARG A 252 -8.80 -13.24 5.54
CA ARG A 252 -8.94 -11.80 5.80
C ARG A 252 -7.79 -11.31 6.68
N VAL A 253 -7.13 -10.24 6.26
CA VAL A 253 -6.13 -9.53 7.05
C VAL A 253 -6.84 -8.46 7.87
N SER A 254 -7.09 -8.75 9.13
CA SER A 254 -7.88 -7.89 10.03
C SER A 254 -7.13 -6.68 10.56
N LYS A 255 -5.80 -6.72 10.58
CA LYS A 255 -4.95 -5.59 10.98
C LYS A 255 -3.99 -5.31 9.83
N TYR A 256 -4.29 -4.29 9.07
CA TYR A 256 -3.45 -3.78 8.00
C TYR A 256 -3.36 -2.27 8.15
N GLU A 257 -2.16 -1.74 7.99
CA GLU A 257 -1.89 -0.32 8.01
C GLU A 257 -0.73 -0.05 7.06
N SER A 258 -0.85 0.98 6.24
CA SER A 258 0.20 1.40 5.33
C SER A 258 0.21 2.91 5.20
N SER A 259 1.39 3.51 5.28
CA SER A 259 1.62 4.90 4.96
C SER A 259 2.65 5.00 3.84
N MET A 260 2.48 5.97 2.95
CA MET A 260 3.41 6.23 1.88
C MET A 260 3.59 7.72 1.70
N ILE A 261 4.84 8.17 1.64
CA ILE A 261 5.20 9.55 1.33
C ILE A 261 5.93 9.55 -0.01
N ILE A 262 5.45 10.34 -0.95
CA ILE A 262 6.03 10.51 -2.28
C ILE A 262 6.43 11.98 -2.42
N GLN A 263 7.71 12.25 -2.64
CA GLN A 263 8.23 13.61 -2.74
C GLN A 263 9.10 13.77 -3.99
N SER A 264 8.93 14.89 -4.68
CA SER A 264 9.83 15.25 -5.78
C SER A 264 11.20 15.68 -5.23
N LYS A 265 12.29 15.29 -5.93
CA LYS A 265 13.64 15.77 -5.60
C LYS A 265 13.86 17.23 -6.03
N HIS A 266 13.13 17.65 -7.06
CA HIS A 266 13.21 18.99 -7.62
C HIS A 266 11.90 19.71 -7.30
N ARG A 267 12.00 20.97 -6.89
CA ARG A 267 10.87 21.90 -6.95
C ARG A 267 10.36 21.86 -8.39
N LEU A 268 9.04 21.84 -8.60
CA LEU A 268 8.51 22.07 -9.94
C LEU A 268 9.03 23.46 -10.35
N GLU A 269 10.06 23.50 -11.18
CA GLU A 269 10.52 24.75 -11.78
C GLU A 269 9.37 25.24 -12.66
N GLU A 270 9.05 26.52 -12.52
CA GLU A 270 8.00 27.23 -13.26
C GLU A 270 8.21 27.15 -14.78
#